data_AF-A0A951P3S6-F1
#
_entry.id   AF-A0A951P3S6-F1
#
_cell.length_a   1.000
_cell.length_b   1.000
_cell.length_c   1.000
_cell.angle_alpha   90.00
_cell.angle_beta   90.00
_cell.angle_gamma   90.00
#
_symmetry.space_group_name_H-M   'P 1'
#
loop_
_entity.id
_entity.type
_entity.pdbx_description
1 polymer ?
#
loop_
_entity_poly.entity_id
_entity_poly.type
_entity_poly.pdbx_seq_one_letter_code
_entity_poly.pdbx_strand_id
1 'polypeptide(L)'
;MKNYTLSLFALSISLVAQAPAIAVEPVTTQSLIKDQTAKSNAANLLLDPVPSLSRPESLLQSPAKPIAQTPAAPSREQELLEKLRQLEQKQQQLEQELNALRQQLAPKPNSSIVSIPERRPQQVELSTQVLFLQPRTSNMMDFAILDPGTALAVDGDVARVNYDDVAALRVGLTYRPENTGWEIAASHAFFKTEGQQSAARPATGFLFSTFTHPFQNDSANTADASAKLGYQSTDLEIAYNLNVNRSMGVRLFSGLRFSDVKQEMNVAFNGRDFNQAIARSKNEFTGFGPRMGAQLDLKLASDLKLFGRGAGSLLLGNRSTFYEETDNNGTDLVARFDPGSRQQVVPGLEFSLGLSWQPKIGQRSNFNFSIGYEYQHLFNVSDSIRFVDSASPGVFTQSKNDLSLQGLFFLFGISSQF
;
A
#
# COMPACT_ATOMS: atom_id res chain seq x y z
N MET A 1 20.82 13.54 -53.36
CA MET A 1 20.11 13.27 -52.09
C MET A 1 21.12 12.63 -51.15
N LYS A 2 21.51 13.33 -50.08
CA LYS A 2 22.54 12.86 -49.13
C LYS A 2 21.83 12.17 -47.96
N ASN A 3 22.09 10.87 -47.79
CA ASN A 3 21.64 10.10 -46.63
C ASN A 3 22.60 10.36 -45.46
N TYR A 4 22.07 10.85 -44.34
CA TYR A 4 22.78 10.90 -43.07
C TYR A 4 22.43 9.66 -42.27
N THR A 5 23.42 8.80 -42.07
CA THR A 5 23.35 7.64 -41.17
C THR A 5 23.65 8.13 -39.75
N LEU A 6 22.67 8.09 -38.85
CA LEU A 6 22.90 8.32 -37.42
C LEU A 6 23.53 7.07 -36.80
N SER A 7 24.78 7.18 -36.35
CA SER A 7 25.44 6.21 -35.49
C SER A 7 25.03 6.44 -34.04
N LEU A 8 24.31 5.47 -33.44
CA LEU A 8 24.13 5.40 -31.99
C LEU A 8 25.45 4.99 -31.34
N PHE A 9 25.99 5.86 -30.49
CA PHE A 9 27.02 5.47 -29.53
C PHE A 9 26.37 4.75 -28.35
N ALA A 10 26.63 3.46 -28.20
CA ALA A 10 26.38 2.72 -26.97
C ALA A 10 27.54 2.99 -26.01
N LEU A 11 27.25 3.65 -24.87
CA LEU A 11 28.20 3.81 -23.78
C LEU A 11 27.94 2.69 -22.76
N SER A 12 28.78 1.68 -22.77
CA SER A 12 28.80 0.63 -21.74
C SER A 12 29.56 1.13 -20.51
N ILE A 13 28.84 1.36 -19.41
CA ILE A 13 29.44 1.62 -18.09
C ILE A 13 29.40 0.30 -17.31
N SER A 14 30.57 -0.33 -17.15
CA SER A 14 30.76 -1.47 -16.26
C SER A 14 31.05 -0.95 -14.85
N LEU A 15 30.07 -1.01 -13.95
CA LEU A 15 30.26 -0.67 -12.54
C LEU A 15 30.55 -1.96 -11.75
N VAL A 16 31.83 -2.17 -11.40
CA VAL A 16 32.25 -3.21 -10.46
C VAL A 16 32.04 -2.66 -9.05
N ALA A 17 30.99 -3.12 -8.36
CA ALA A 17 30.78 -2.83 -6.95
C ALA A 17 31.32 -4.00 -6.11
N GLN A 18 32.48 -3.80 -5.48
CA GLN A 18 32.93 -4.62 -4.35
C GLN A 18 32.26 -4.09 -3.09
N ALA A 19 31.32 -4.85 -2.53
CA ALA A 19 30.74 -4.59 -1.21
C ALA A 19 31.64 -5.18 -0.11
N PRO A 20 31.95 -4.45 0.98
CA PRO A 20 32.55 -5.04 2.16
C PRO A 20 31.49 -5.82 2.96
N ALA A 21 31.85 -7.03 3.39
CA ALA A 21 31.07 -7.85 4.28
C ALA A 21 30.97 -7.19 5.67
N ILE A 22 29.75 -6.87 6.10
CA ILE A 22 29.44 -6.47 7.48
C ILE A 22 28.96 -7.73 8.19
N ALA A 23 29.76 -8.21 9.15
CA ALA A 23 29.38 -9.27 10.05
C ALA A 23 28.30 -8.76 11.01
N VAL A 24 27.15 -9.42 11.02
CA VAL A 24 26.05 -9.17 11.96
C VAL A 24 26.09 -10.29 13.00
N GLU A 25 26.44 -9.95 14.24
CA GLU A 25 26.27 -10.85 15.38
C GLU A 25 24.79 -10.95 15.78
N PRO A 26 24.30 -12.13 16.19
CA PRO A 26 22.93 -12.30 16.65
C PRO A 26 22.76 -11.82 18.10
N VAL A 27 21.96 -10.77 18.28
CA VAL A 27 21.49 -10.34 19.62
C VAL A 27 20.47 -11.36 20.13
N THR A 28 20.84 -12.03 21.21
CA THR A 28 20.01 -12.99 21.93
C THR A 28 19.14 -12.23 22.94
N THR A 29 17.84 -12.12 22.69
CA THR A 29 16.90 -11.51 23.64
C THR A 29 16.22 -12.60 24.46
N GLN A 30 16.86 -13.01 25.57
CA GLN A 30 16.19 -13.68 26.67
C GLN A 30 16.12 -12.74 27.89
N SER A 31 15.05 -12.92 28.66
CA SER A 31 14.75 -12.34 29.98
C SER A 31 14.03 -10.99 29.98
N LEU A 32 12.73 -11.03 30.32
CA LEU A 32 12.13 -10.40 31.51
C LEU A 32 10.61 -10.42 31.33
N ILE A 33 9.90 -11.40 31.92
CA ILE A 33 8.70 -11.19 32.74
C ILE A 33 8.61 -12.40 33.68
N LYS A 34 9.04 -12.19 34.92
CA LYS A 34 8.71 -13.02 36.08
C LYS A 34 7.79 -12.18 36.96
N ASP A 35 6.92 -12.87 37.70
CA ASP A 35 6.00 -12.39 38.73
C ASP A 35 4.66 -11.80 38.27
N GLN A 36 3.65 -12.68 38.19
CA GLN A 36 2.54 -12.63 39.14
C GLN A 36 1.86 -14.00 39.25
N THR A 37 2.26 -14.76 40.28
CA THR A 37 1.54 -15.91 40.81
C THR A 37 0.63 -15.48 41.96
N ALA A 38 -0.54 -16.14 42.03
CA ALA A 38 -1.51 -16.32 43.14
C ALA A 38 -2.89 -15.77 42.75
N LYS A 39 -4.01 -16.50 42.83
CA LYS A 39 -4.36 -17.76 43.47
C LYS A 39 -5.77 -18.10 42.94
N SER A 40 -6.05 -19.36 42.59
CA SER A 40 -7.30 -20.04 42.97
C SER A 40 -7.28 -21.49 42.48
N ASN A 41 -6.97 -22.39 43.41
CA ASN A 41 -7.23 -23.83 43.33
C ASN A 41 -8.75 -24.05 43.21
N ALA A 42 -9.22 -24.82 42.22
CA ALA A 42 -9.41 -26.27 42.23
C ALA A 42 -10.69 -26.73 42.95
N ALA A 43 -11.60 -27.34 42.21
CA ALA A 43 -12.22 -28.62 42.59
C ALA A 43 -12.98 -29.22 41.40
N ASN A 44 -12.71 -30.51 41.17
CA ASN A 44 -13.36 -31.44 40.25
C ASN A 44 -14.86 -31.66 40.58
N LEU A 45 -15.58 -32.23 39.61
CA LEU A 45 -16.52 -33.39 39.70
C LEU A 45 -17.57 -33.25 38.57
N LEU A 46 -17.46 -34.03 37.48
CA LEU A 46 -18.08 -35.35 37.25
C LEU A 46 -19.61 -35.36 37.08
N LEU A 47 -20.01 -35.61 35.83
CA LEU A 47 -21.10 -36.46 35.30
C LEU A 47 -22.56 -36.33 35.79
N ASP A 48 -23.41 -36.03 34.79
CA ASP A 48 -24.76 -36.55 34.51
C ASP A 48 -25.92 -36.33 35.52
N PRO A 49 -27.17 -36.67 35.15
CA PRO A 49 -27.96 -36.15 34.04
C PRO A 49 -29.26 -35.48 34.57
N VAL A 50 -29.97 -34.78 33.69
CA VAL A 50 -31.27 -34.14 33.96
C VAL A 50 -32.38 -35.19 34.10
N PRO A 51 -33.20 -35.17 35.18
CA PRO A 51 -34.56 -35.67 35.13
C PRO A 51 -35.58 -34.54 35.29
N SER A 52 -36.67 -34.72 34.55
CA SER A 52 -37.95 -34.05 34.67
C SER A 52 -38.55 -34.21 36.08
N LEU A 53 -39.30 -33.19 36.54
CA LEU A 53 -40.69 -33.27 37.01
C LEU A 53 -41.07 -32.15 37.98
N SER A 54 -42.25 -31.58 37.71
CA SER A 54 -43.27 -31.12 38.65
C SER A 54 -42.91 -30.11 39.76
N ARG A 55 -43.51 -28.93 39.66
CA ARG A 55 -43.75 -28.01 40.79
C ARG A 55 -45.25 -28.04 41.13
N PRO A 56 -45.62 -28.36 42.38
CA PRO A 56 -46.86 -27.87 42.94
C PRO A 56 -46.63 -26.83 44.05
N GLU A 57 -47.75 -26.22 44.38
CA GLU A 57 -48.04 -25.10 45.24
C GLU A 57 -47.56 -25.18 46.71
N SER A 58 -47.68 -24.01 47.33
CA SER A 58 -48.21 -23.75 48.68
C SER A 58 -47.22 -23.47 49.82
N LEU A 59 -47.31 -22.19 50.26
CA LEU A 59 -47.51 -21.70 51.62
C LEU A 59 -46.60 -22.26 52.74
N LEU A 60 -45.93 -21.36 53.46
CA LEU A 60 -46.18 -21.11 54.89
C LEU A 60 -45.35 -19.92 55.42
N GLN A 61 -46.04 -19.11 56.21
CA GLN A 61 -45.59 -17.94 56.94
C GLN A 61 -44.69 -18.31 58.14
N SER A 62 -43.73 -17.45 58.47
CA SER A 62 -43.28 -17.24 59.87
C SER A 62 -42.34 -16.01 59.99
N PRO A 63 -42.11 -15.45 61.19
CA PRO A 63 -42.49 -14.07 61.47
C PRO A 63 -41.32 -13.12 61.68
N ALA A 64 -41.70 -11.85 61.76
CA ALA A 64 -40.91 -10.65 61.97
C ALA A 64 -39.82 -10.74 63.07
N LYS A 65 -38.67 -10.15 62.75
CA LYS A 65 -37.59 -9.81 63.71
C LYS A 65 -37.46 -8.27 63.79
N PRO A 66 -37.18 -7.69 64.97
CA PRO A 66 -37.37 -6.26 65.21
C PRO A 66 -36.32 -5.37 64.56
N ILE A 67 -36.78 -4.15 64.31
CA ILE A 67 -36.15 -3.00 63.64
C ILE A 67 -34.93 -2.50 64.43
N ALA A 68 -33.80 -2.36 63.73
CA ALA A 68 -32.73 -1.44 64.10
C ALA A 68 -32.77 -0.25 63.12
N GLN A 69 -33.01 0.94 63.65
CA GLN A 69 -33.05 2.19 62.89
C GLN A 69 -31.63 2.54 62.42
N THR A 70 -31.37 2.35 61.13
CA THR A 70 -30.19 2.90 60.45
C THR A 70 -30.41 4.41 60.22
N PRO A 71 -29.39 5.26 60.45
CA PRO A 71 -29.51 6.70 60.21
C PRO A 71 -29.90 6.97 58.76
N ALA A 72 -30.84 7.89 58.55
CA ALA A 72 -31.32 8.30 57.24
C ALA A 72 -30.13 8.68 56.34
N ALA A 73 -29.87 7.84 55.32
CA ALA A 73 -28.97 8.21 54.24
C ALA A 73 -29.55 9.44 53.53
N PRO A 74 -28.72 10.44 53.18
CA PRO A 74 -29.17 11.58 52.40
C PRO A 74 -29.87 11.07 51.13
N SER A 75 -31.04 11.63 50.84
CA SER A 75 -31.85 11.18 49.71
C SER A 75 -31.01 11.28 48.45
N ARG A 76 -30.98 10.21 47.66
CA ARG A 76 -30.24 10.09 46.38
C ARG A 76 -30.49 11.26 45.42
N GLU A 77 -31.60 11.97 45.60
CA GLU A 77 -31.94 13.22 44.91
C GLU A 77 -31.01 14.39 45.25
N GLN A 78 -30.58 14.52 46.51
CA GLN A 78 -29.63 15.56 46.92
C GLN A 78 -28.26 15.36 46.28
N GLU A 79 -27.79 14.11 46.19
CA GLU A 79 -26.52 13.78 45.52
C GLU A 79 -26.60 14.04 44.00
N LEU A 80 -27.75 13.77 43.37
CA LEU A 80 -27.97 14.05 41.96
C LEU A 80 -28.03 15.56 41.67
N LEU A 81 -28.68 16.34 42.54
CA LEU A 81 -28.71 17.80 42.46
C LEU A 81 -27.33 18.41 42.61
N GLU A 82 -26.50 17.85 43.49
CA GLU A 82 -25.14 18.31 43.69
C GLU A 82 -24.23 17.98 42.49
N LYS A 83 -24.36 16.77 41.92
CA LYS A 83 -23.67 16.40 40.67
C LYS A 83 -24.07 17.27 39.48
N LEU A 84 -25.36 17.63 39.38
CA LEU A 84 -25.85 18.52 38.32
C LEU A 84 -25.23 19.92 38.43
N ARG A 85 -25.20 20.50 39.64
CA ARG A 85 -24.51 21.78 39.87
C ARG A 85 -23.03 21.70 39.54
N GLN A 86 -22.38 20.60 39.89
CA GLN A 86 -20.96 20.41 39.63
C GLN A 86 -20.67 20.32 38.12
N LEU A 87 -21.53 19.66 37.35
CA LEU A 87 -21.41 19.59 35.89
C LEU A 87 -21.62 20.96 35.23
N GLU A 88 -22.61 21.73 35.69
CA GLU A 88 -22.91 23.07 35.18
C GLU A 88 -21.74 24.04 35.41
N GLN A 89 -21.13 23.99 36.61
CA GLN A 89 -19.91 24.76 36.90
C GLN A 89 -18.74 24.37 35.99
N LYS A 90 -18.56 23.06 35.75
CA LYS A 90 -17.48 22.57 34.88
C LYS A 90 -17.65 23.03 33.43
N GLN A 91 -18.91 23.10 32.97
CA GLN A 91 -19.24 23.55 31.62
C GLN A 91 -18.92 25.04 31.45
N GLN A 92 -19.27 25.87 32.42
CA GLN A 92 -18.91 27.30 32.41
C GLN A 92 -17.39 27.53 32.45
N GLN A 93 -16.65 26.71 33.19
CA GLN A 93 -15.19 26.82 33.27
C GLN A 93 -14.53 26.50 31.92
N LEU A 94 -15.00 25.47 31.20
CA LEU A 94 -14.51 25.12 29.86
C LEU A 94 -14.82 26.20 28.82
N GLU A 95 -15.99 26.84 28.90
CA GLU A 95 -16.32 27.96 28.01
C GLU A 95 -15.42 29.17 28.23
N GLN A 96 -15.07 29.47 29.49
CA GLN A 96 -14.11 30.53 29.80
C GLN A 96 -12.70 30.20 29.28
N GLU A 97 -12.26 28.96 29.45
CA GLU A 97 -10.96 28.50 28.95
C GLU A 97 -10.89 28.55 27.41
N LEU A 98 -11.96 28.13 26.71
CA LEU A 98 -12.07 28.22 25.26
C LEU A 98 -12.05 29.67 24.76
N ASN A 99 -12.70 30.59 25.48
CA ASN A 99 -12.68 32.01 25.13
C ASN A 99 -11.29 32.64 25.35
N ALA A 100 -10.60 32.27 26.43
CA ALA A 100 -9.23 32.70 26.68
C ALA A 100 -8.26 32.20 25.58
N LEU A 101 -8.39 30.92 25.18
CA LEU A 101 -7.63 30.34 24.07
C LEU A 101 -7.95 31.03 22.75
N ARG A 102 -9.23 31.33 22.46
CA ARG A 102 -9.62 32.09 21.27
C ARG A 102 -9.01 33.49 21.23
N GLN A 103 -8.91 34.17 22.38
CA GLN A 103 -8.27 35.49 22.44
C GLN A 103 -6.75 35.40 22.26
N GLN A 104 -6.10 34.34 22.74
CA GLN A 104 -4.67 34.11 22.49
C GLN A 104 -4.36 33.68 21.05
N LEU A 105 -5.28 32.95 20.41
CA LEU A 105 -5.19 32.53 19.01
C LEU A 105 -5.68 33.60 18.03
N ALA A 106 -6.22 34.73 18.53
CA ALA A 106 -6.55 35.86 17.68
C ALA A 106 -5.27 36.31 16.96
N PRO A 107 -5.22 36.25 15.62
CA PRO A 107 -3.99 36.42 14.88
C PRO A 107 -3.43 37.82 15.14
N LYS A 108 -2.23 37.89 15.71
CA LYS A 108 -1.45 39.14 15.76
C LYS A 108 -1.30 39.65 14.33
N PRO A 109 -1.89 40.80 13.97
CA PRO A 109 -1.87 41.29 12.61
C PRO A 109 -0.53 41.99 12.39
N ASN A 110 0.59 41.25 12.27
CA ASN A 110 1.88 41.78 11.81
C ASN A 110 2.89 40.65 11.59
N SER A 111 2.63 39.82 10.60
CA SER A 111 3.68 39.24 9.78
C SER A 111 3.10 39.09 8.38
N SER A 112 2.82 40.23 7.74
CA SER A 112 2.58 40.26 6.31
C SER A 112 3.79 39.60 5.65
N ILE A 113 3.56 38.40 5.11
CA ILE A 113 4.50 37.76 4.19
C ILE A 113 4.54 38.70 2.98
N VAL A 114 5.48 39.64 2.98
CA VAL A 114 5.74 40.50 1.84
C VAL A 114 6.34 39.60 0.78
N SER A 115 5.50 39.08 -0.11
CA SER A 115 5.96 38.47 -1.35
C SER A 115 6.60 39.57 -2.19
N ILE A 116 7.91 39.71 -2.11
CA ILE A 116 8.64 40.55 -3.07
C ILE A 116 8.41 39.90 -4.44
N PRO A 117 7.77 40.58 -5.41
CA PRO A 117 7.56 40.02 -6.74
C PRO A 117 8.93 39.86 -7.41
N GLU A 118 9.48 38.65 -7.33
CA GLU A 118 10.67 38.28 -8.06
C GLU A 118 10.28 38.18 -9.53
N ARG A 119 10.81 39.07 -10.38
CA ARG A 119 10.59 38.98 -11.82
C ARG A 119 11.15 37.65 -12.32
N ARG A 120 10.28 36.78 -12.83
CA ARG A 120 10.66 35.45 -13.35
C ARG A 120 10.24 35.37 -14.82
N PRO A 121 11.17 35.09 -15.75
CA PRO A 121 10.82 34.88 -17.15
C PRO A 121 9.94 33.65 -17.31
N GLN A 122 9.24 33.57 -18.44
CA GLN A 122 8.49 32.37 -18.81
C GLN A 122 9.46 31.22 -19.01
N GLN A 123 9.08 30.01 -18.59
CA GLN A 123 9.94 28.84 -18.72
C GLN A 123 9.14 27.63 -19.18
N VAL A 124 9.70 26.89 -20.13
CA VAL A 124 9.26 25.54 -20.48
C VAL A 124 10.38 24.57 -20.16
N GLU A 125 10.05 23.45 -19.52
CA GLU A 125 10.96 22.37 -19.18
C GLU A 125 10.45 21.05 -19.77
N LEU A 126 11.32 20.38 -20.52
CA LEU A 126 11.15 19.00 -20.93
C LEU A 126 11.98 18.13 -20.01
N SER A 127 11.40 17.05 -19.49
CA SER A 127 12.07 16.12 -18.59
C SER A 127 11.87 14.67 -19.03
N THR A 128 12.89 13.87 -18.79
CA THR A 128 12.90 12.43 -18.99
C THR A 128 13.51 11.79 -17.75
N GLN A 129 12.83 10.81 -17.18
CA GLN A 129 13.22 10.08 -16.00
C GLN A 129 13.29 8.60 -16.31
N VAL A 130 14.41 7.97 -15.99
CA VAL A 130 14.59 6.51 -16.03
C VAL A 130 14.46 6.00 -14.60
N LEU A 131 13.59 5.02 -14.38
CA LEU A 131 13.34 4.42 -13.07
C LEU A 131 13.76 2.95 -13.09
N PHE A 132 14.45 2.48 -12.06
CA PHE A 132 14.80 1.08 -11.86
C PHE A 132 13.93 0.56 -10.73
N LEU A 133 12.78 -0.01 -11.11
CA LEU A 133 11.69 -0.35 -10.20
C LEU A 133 11.70 -1.83 -9.83
N GLN A 134 11.31 -2.11 -8.59
CA GLN A 134 11.05 -3.43 -8.03
C GLN A 134 9.55 -3.54 -7.72
N PRO A 135 8.74 -4.13 -8.61
CA PRO A 135 7.32 -4.28 -8.36
C PRO A 135 7.03 -5.39 -7.34
N ARG A 136 6.16 -5.11 -6.37
CA ARG A 136 5.72 -6.08 -5.35
C ARG A 136 4.21 -6.05 -5.21
N THR A 137 3.61 -7.21 -5.01
CA THR A 137 2.18 -7.35 -4.75
C THR A 137 1.95 -8.09 -3.45
N SER A 138 0.83 -7.82 -2.79
CA SER A 138 0.41 -8.61 -1.63
C SER A 138 -0.36 -9.85 -2.08
N ASN A 139 -0.04 -11.03 -1.54
CA ASN A 139 -0.84 -12.27 -1.51
C ASN A 139 -1.33 -12.88 -2.86
N MET A 140 -1.14 -12.21 -4.00
CA MET A 140 -1.60 -12.70 -5.30
C MET A 140 -0.70 -13.82 -5.87
N MET A 141 0.58 -13.83 -5.48
CA MET A 141 1.63 -14.54 -6.22
C MET A 141 1.98 -15.94 -5.70
N ASP A 142 1.31 -16.37 -4.64
CA ASP A 142 1.48 -17.69 -4.02
C ASP A 142 0.81 -18.73 -4.93
N PHE A 143 1.57 -19.76 -5.34
CA PHE A 143 1.06 -20.78 -6.25
C PHE A 143 1.14 -22.21 -5.74
N ALA A 144 2.05 -22.52 -4.83
CA ALA A 144 2.16 -23.86 -4.26
C ALA A 144 2.69 -23.86 -2.82
N ILE A 145 2.45 -24.95 -2.09
CA ILE A 145 3.09 -25.26 -0.81
C ILE A 145 3.96 -26.50 -1.00
N LEU A 146 5.25 -26.42 -0.64
CA LEU A 146 6.17 -27.54 -0.67
C LEU A 146 6.20 -28.22 0.70
N ASP A 147 5.48 -29.33 0.84
CA ASP A 147 5.42 -30.10 2.07
C ASP A 147 6.44 -31.25 2.04
N PRO A 148 7.37 -31.36 3.01
CA PRO A 148 8.37 -32.43 3.05
C PRO A 148 7.80 -33.81 3.42
N GLY A 149 6.57 -33.89 3.93
CA GLY A 149 5.87 -35.11 4.31
C GLY A 149 6.30 -35.67 5.68
N THR A 150 6.82 -34.81 6.56
CA THR A 150 7.37 -35.23 7.86
C THR A 150 6.38 -35.12 9.03
N ALA A 151 5.25 -34.45 8.82
CA ALA A 151 4.20 -34.24 9.82
C ALA A 151 2.87 -34.83 9.35
N LEU A 152 1.92 -34.99 10.29
CA LEU A 152 0.53 -35.37 9.99
C LEU A 152 -0.32 -34.17 9.54
N ALA A 153 0.30 -33.01 9.31
CA ALA A 153 -0.32 -31.76 8.89
C ALA A 153 0.48 -31.19 7.71
N VAL A 154 -0.18 -30.33 6.92
CA VAL A 154 0.51 -29.55 5.89
C VAL A 154 1.51 -28.62 6.57
N ASP A 155 2.78 -28.87 6.33
CA ASP A 155 3.91 -28.11 6.86
C ASP A 155 4.86 -27.83 5.69
N GLY A 156 5.29 -26.59 5.46
CA GLY A 156 6.10 -26.32 4.28
C GLY A 156 6.24 -24.85 3.87
N ASP A 157 7.15 -24.62 2.94
CA ASP A 157 7.40 -23.31 2.34
C ASP A 157 6.39 -23.01 1.23
N VAL A 158 5.95 -21.75 1.17
CA VAL A 158 5.06 -21.28 0.10
C VAL A 158 5.90 -20.83 -1.11
N ALA A 159 5.69 -21.48 -2.25
CA ALA A 159 6.25 -21.08 -3.53
C ALA A 159 5.53 -19.83 -4.05
N ARG A 160 6.32 -18.81 -4.41
CA ARG A 160 5.84 -17.52 -4.92
C ARG A 160 6.57 -17.15 -6.19
N VAL A 161 5.83 -16.63 -7.17
CA VAL A 161 6.44 -15.94 -8.31
C VAL A 161 6.63 -14.47 -7.95
N ASN A 162 7.78 -13.89 -8.26
CA ASN A 162 8.00 -12.44 -8.09
C ASN A 162 8.18 -11.81 -9.46
N TYR A 163 7.78 -10.56 -9.61
CA TYR A 163 8.16 -9.80 -10.79
C TYR A 163 9.66 -9.51 -10.79
N ASP A 164 10.25 -9.50 -11.97
CA ASP A 164 11.62 -9.05 -12.19
C ASP A 164 11.72 -7.53 -12.04
N ASP A 165 12.89 -7.09 -11.61
CA ASP A 165 13.27 -5.69 -11.58
C ASP A 165 13.25 -5.12 -13.01
N VAL A 166 12.73 -3.89 -13.17
CA VAL A 166 12.43 -3.34 -14.48
C VAL A 166 12.89 -1.89 -14.63
N ALA A 167 13.44 -1.57 -15.80
CA ALA A 167 13.66 -0.19 -16.21
C ALA A 167 12.35 0.41 -16.78
N ALA A 168 11.84 1.46 -16.16
CA ALA A 168 10.68 2.22 -16.60
C ALA A 168 11.10 3.60 -17.13
N LEU A 169 10.27 4.17 -18.00
CA LEU A 169 10.45 5.51 -18.53
C LEU A 169 9.30 6.40 -18.08
N ARG A 170 9.63 7.62 -17.62
CA ARG A 170 8.68 8.71 -17.39
C ARG A 170 9.11 9.94 -18.16
N VAL A 171 8.22 10.52 -18.95
CA VAL A 171 8.45 11.78 -19.68
C VAL A 171 7.55 12.87 -19.11
N GLY A 172 8.03 14.11 -19.08
CA GLY A 172 7.28 15.22 -18.52
C GLY A 172 7.52 16.54 -19.24
N LEU A 173 6.47 17.35 -19.31
CA LEU A 173 6.48 18.72 -19.80
C LEU A 173 6.01 19.64 -18.68
N THR A 174 6.71 20.74 -18.45
CA THR A 174 6.36 21.73 -17.43
C THR A 174 6.40 23.13 -18.02
N TYR A 175 5.39 23.94 -17.73
CA TYR A 175 5.27 25.33 -18.13
C TYR A 175 5.12 26.22 -16.89
N ARG A 176 5.93 27.28 -16.80
CA ARG A 176 5.93 28.27 -15.72
C ARG A 176 5.66 29.66 -16.32
N PRO A 177 4.47 30.25 -16.07
CA PRO A 177 4.15 31.58 -16.56
C PRO A 177 4.99 32.68 -15.92
N GLU A 178 5.16 33.80 -16.64
CA GLU A 178 5.98 34.93 -16.21
C GLU A 178 5.46 35.54 -14.90
N ASN A 179 6.37 35.93 -14.01
CA ASN A 179 6.04 36.69 -12.81
C ASN A 179 4.97 36.02 -11.90
N THR A 180 4.81 34.71 -12.00
CA THR A 180 3.92 33.92 -11.13
C THR A 180 4.69 32.83 -10.38
N GLY A 181 4.12 32.37 -9.26
CA GLY A 181 4.56 31.14 -8.60
C GLY A 181 3.94 29.87 -9.20
N TRP A 182 3.04 30.03 -10.18
CA TRP A 182 2.27 28.94 -10.76
C TRP A 182 3.09 28.13 -11.76
N GLU A 183 2.72 26.86 -11.88
CA GLU A 183 3.31 25.89 -12.78
C GLU A 183 2.21 24.95 -13.27
N ILE A 184 2.25 24.57 -14.55
CA ILE A 184 1.40 23.55 -15.15
C ILE A 184 2.32 22.44 -15.64
N ALA A 185 2.06 21.20 -15.27
CA ALA A 185 2.87 20.06 -15.66
C ALA A 185 2.02 18.90 -16.16
N ALA A 186 2.56 18.16 -17.12
CA ALA A 186 2.03 16.90 -17.58
C ALA A 186 3.15 15.86 -17.55
N SER A 187 2.87 14.64 -17.07
CA SER A 187 3.85 13.55 -17.14
C SER A 187 3.19 12.21 -17.45
N HIS A 188 3.93 11.32 -18.09
CA HIS A 188 3.47 9.99 -18.45
C HIS A 188 4.56 8.96 -18.15
N ALA A 189 4.22 7.93 -17.36
CA ALA A 189 5.11 6.84 -16.98
C ALA A 189 4.57 5.51 -17.50
N PHE A 190 5.44 4.65 -18.00
CA PHE A 190 5.04 3.32 -18.48
C PHE A 190 6.17 2.29 -18.33
N PHE A 191 5.79 1.03 -18.08
CA PHE A 191 6.67 -0.13 -18.17
C PHE A 191 5.89 -1.44 -18.30
N LYS A 192 6.62 -2.51 -18.64
CA LYS A 192 6.15 -3.89 -18.55
C LYS A 192 7.24 -4.74 -17.94
N THR A 193 6.87 -5.64 -17.03
CA THR A 193 7.77 -6.65 -16.47
C THR A 193 7.08 -8.00 -16.43
N GLU A 194 7.87 -9.05 -16.25
CA GLU A 194 7.41 -10.41 -16.06
C GLU A 194 8.22 -11.08 -14.95
N GLY A 195 7.86 -12.30 -14.61
CA GLY A 195 8.55 -13.09 -13.61
C GLY A 195 8.17 -14.55 -13.77
N GLN A 196 9.09 -15.46 -13.47
CA GLN A 196 8.90 -16.89 -13.60
C GLN A 196 9.46 -17.61 -12.39
N GLN A 197 8.79 -18.67 -11.94
CA GLN A 197 9.26 -19.51 -10.85
C GLN A 197 8.74 -20.93 -11.05
N SER A 198 9.60 -21.91 -10.82
CA SER A 198 9.21 -23.32 -10.82
C SER A 198 9.33 -23.90 -9.41
N ALA A 199 8.49 -24.88 -9.10
CA ALA A 199 8.55 -25.69 -7.90
C ALA A 199 8.40 -27.16 -8.27
N ALA A 200 9.13 -28.02 -7.57
CA ALA A 200 9.04 -29.46 -7.71
C ALA A 200 8.78 -30.08 -6.35
N ARG A 201 8.00 -31.16 -6.37
CA ARG A 201 7.65 -31.92 -5.18
C ARG A 201 8.90 -32.47 -4.48
N PRO A 202 9.01 -32.37 -3.14
CA PRO A 202 10.05 -33.06 -2.38
C PRO A 202 9.99 -34.58 -2.57
N ALA A 203 11.12 -35.27 -2.38
CA ALA A 203 11.22 -36.72 -2.63
C ALA A 203 10.21 -37.55 -1.82
N THR A 204 10.01 -37.20 -0.55
CA THR A 204 9.09 -37.87 0.39
C THR A 204 7.79 -37.12 0.63
N GLY A 205 7.58 -36.02 -0.10
CA GLY A 205 6.60 -35.01 0.23
C GLY A 205 5.52 -34.76 -0.82
N PHE A 206 4.83 -33.64 -0.66
CA PHE A 206 3.74 -33.18 -1.51
C PHE A 206 4.02 -31.77 -2.02
N LEU A 207 3.46 -31.45 -3.19
CA LEU A 207 3.38 -30.09 -3.69
C LEU A 207 1.90 -29.80 -3.82
N PHE A 208 1.35 -29.04 -2.88
CA PHE A 208 -0.05 -28.66 -2.88
C PHE A 208 -0.23 -27.39 -3.69
N SER A 209 -1.25 -27.34 -4.54
CA SER A 209 -1.59 -26.13 -5.27
C SER A 209 -2.33 -25.16 -4.34
N THR A 210 -1.95 -23.88 -4.39
CA THR A 210 -2.71 -22.80 -3.73
C THR A 210 -3.51 -21.96 -4.72
N PHE A 211 -3.46 -22.32 -6.00
CA PHE A 211 -3.98 -21.51 -7.11
C PHE A 211 -5.07 -22.20 -7.93
N THR A 212 -5.41 -23.44 -7.62
CA THR A 212 -6.41 -24.28 -8.31
C THR A 212 -7.54 -24.67 -7.38
N HIS A 213 -8.61 -25.24 -7.93
CA HIS A 213 -9.76 -25.73 -7.19
C HIS A 213 -9.45 -27.10 -6.55
N PRO A 214 -9.56 -27.25 -5.21
CA PRO A 214 -9.13 -28.46 -4.51
C PRO A 214 -10.11 -29.66 -4.63
N PHE A 215 -11.10 -29.60 -5.54
CA PHE A 215 -12.12 -30.66 -5.62
C PHE A 215 -11.60 -31.89 -6.34
N GLN A 216 -10.90 -31.67 -7.46
CA GLN A 216 -10.29 -32.74 -8.25
C GLN A 216 -8.78 -32.71 -8.13
N ASN A 217 -8.19 -31.52 -8.03
CA ASN A 217 -6.76 -31.34 -8.15
C ASN A 217 -6.18 -30.61 -6.93
N ASP A 218 -5.49 -31.37 -6.08
CA ASP A 218 -4.89 -30.85 -4.85
C ASP A 218 -3.36 -30.89 -4.92
N SER A 219 -2.79 -31.99 -5.42
CA SER A 219 -1.35 -32.23 -5.40
C SER A 219 -0.74 -32.44 -6.79
N ALA A 220 0.47 -31.90 -7.01
CA ALA A 220 1.22 -32.05 -8.25
C ALA A 220 2.64 -32.63 -8.02
N ASN A 221 3.33 -32.98 -9.11
CA ASN A 221 4.76 -33.27 -9.09
C ASN A 221 5.59 -32.02 -9.42
N THR A 222 5.12 -31.18 -10.33
CA THR A 222 5.77 -29.93 -10.74
C THR A 222 4.74 -28.81 -10.89
N ALA A 223 5.19 -27.59 -10.68
CA ALA A 223 4.42 -26.37 -10.89
C ALA A 223 5.32 -25.29 -11.51
N ASP A 224 4.88 -24.70 -12.62
CA ASP A 224 5.58 -23.64 -13.33
C ASP A 224 4.69 -22.39 -13.37
N ALA A 225 5.10 -21.36 -12.64
CA ALA A 225 4.38 -20.10 -12.52
C ALA A 225 5.04 -19.01 -13.37
N SER A 226 4.22 -18.20 -14.02
CA SER A 226 4.63 -16.96 -14.68
C SER A 226 3.69 -15.82 -14.30
N ALA A 227 4.24 -14.63 -14.11
CA ALA A 227 3.49 -13.42 -13.83
C ALA A 227 3.89 -12.31 -14.80
N LYS A 228 2.94 -11.46 -15.20
CA LYS A 228 3.17 -10.28 -16.04
C LYS A 228 2.51 -9.07 -15.41
N LEU A 229 3.18 -7.93 -15.51
CA LEU A 229 2.70 -6.64 -15.06
C LEU A 229 2.90 -5.60 -16.17
N GLY A 230 1.81 -4.97 -16.58
CA GLY A 230 1.82 -3.75 -17.37
C GLY A 230 1.34 -2.58 -16.52
N TYR A 231 2.07 -1.48 -16.54
CA TYR A 231 1.75 -0.29 -15.78
C TYR A 231 1.86 0.97 -16.65
N GLN A 232 0.86 1.83 -16.57
CA GLN A 232 0.86 3.15 -17.17
C GLN A 232 0.21 4.16 -16.22
N SER A 233 0.77 5.37 -16.17
CA SER A 233 0.18 6.49 -15.43
C SER A 233 0.41 7.81 -16.15
N THR A 234 -0.63 8.63 -16.22
CA THR A 234 -0.57 9.99 -16.77
C THR A 234 -1.05 10.97 -15.71
N ASP A 235 -0.21 11.96 -15.42
CA ASP A 235 -0.49 12.99 -14.42
C ASP A 235 -0.58 14.36 -15.09
N LEU A 236 -1.62 15.12 -14.75
CA LEU A 236 -1.79 16.53 -15.11
C LEU A 236 -1.86 17.34 -13.81
N GLU A 237 -0.91 18.24 -13.59
CA GLU A 237 -0.75 18.96 -12.33
C GLU A 237 -0.74 20.47 -12.54
N ILE A 238 -1.33 21.18 -11.60
CA ILE A 238 -1.13 22.61 -11.37
C ILE A 238 -0.42 22.74 -10.02
N ALA A 239 0.69 23.46 -10.00
CA ALA A 239 1.50 23.65 -8.81
C ALA A 239 1.76 25.12 -8.50
N TYR A 240 2.03 25.41 -7.23
CA TYR A 240 2.42 26.73 -6.74
C TYR A 240 3.73 26.61 -5.94
N ASN A 241 4.72 27.39 -6.33
CA ASN A 241 6.05 27.41 -5.75
C ASN A 241 6.18 28.54 -4.73
N LEU A 242 6.36 28.17 -3.47
CA LEU A 242 6.57 29.05 -2.32
C LEU A 242 8.06 29.05 -1.94
N ASN A 243 8.70 30.21 -1.93
CA ASN A 243 10.01 30.35 -1.32
C ASN A 243 9.85 30.74 0.14
N VAL A 244 10.05 29.80 1.06
CA VAL A 244 9.94 30.08 2.51
C VAL A 244 11.16 30.88 2.98
N ASN A 245 12.35 30.52 2.53
CA ASN A 245 13.58 31.27 2.78
C ASN A 245 14.58 31.09 1.63
N ARG A 246 15.80 31.62 1.77
CA ARG A 246 16.83 31.52 0.72
C ARG A 246 17.25 30.08 0.41
N SER A 247 17.12 29.18 1.37
CA SER A 247 17.58 27.79 1.33
C SER A 247 16.45 26.77 1.27
N MET A 248 15.18 27.18 1.36
CA MET A 248 14.03 26.28 1.42
C MET A 248 12.91 26.76 0.51
N GLY A 249 12.57 25.91 -0.47
CA GLY A 249 11.41 26.04 -1.33
C GLY A 249 10.37 24.97 -1.01
N VAL A 250 9.11 25.30 -1.23
CA VAL A 250 7.99 24.38 -1.10
C VAL A 250 7.15 24.48 -2.36
N ARG A 251 6.94 23.36 -3.06
CA ARG A 251 6.05 23.27 -4.22
C ARG A 251 4.80 22.49 -3.81
N LEU A 252 3.67 23.16 -3.73
CA LEU A 252 2.37 22.51 -3.50
C LEU A 252 1.72 22.24 -4.85
N PHE A 253 1.13 21.06 -5.05
CA PHE A 253 0.48 20.72 -6.31
C PHE A 253 -0.81 19.95 -6.13
N SER A 254 -1.71 20.15 -7.09
CA SER A 254 -2.97 19.42 -7.22
C SER A 254 -3.23 19.14 -8.70
N GLY A 255 -3.93 18.06 -8.99
CA GLY A 255 -4.07 17.59 -10.36
C GLY A 255 -5.00 16.41 -10.52
N LEU A 256 -4.95 15.84 -11.72
CA LEU A 256 -5.64 14.62 -12.08
C LEU A 256 -4.60 13.57 -12.46
N ARG A 257 -4.89 12.32 -12.08
CA ARG A 257 -4.15 11.14 -12.50
C ARG A 257 -5.06 10.20 -13.26
N PHE A 258 -4.54 9.62 -14.32
CA PHE A 258 -5.09 8.43 -14.98
C PHE A 258 -4.10 7.28 -14.80
N SER A 259 -4.56 6.08 -14.46
CA SER A 259 -3.71 4.91 -14.32
C SER A 259 -4.36 3.67 -14.93
N ASP A 260 -3.54 2.89 -15.62
CA ASP A 260 -3.88 1.59 -16.19
C ASP A 260 -2.90 0.54 -15.64
N VAL A 261 -3.43 -0.49 -14.99
CA VAL A 261 -2.66 -1.56 -14.34
C VAL A 261 -3.21 -2.89 -14.83
N LYS A 262 -2.32 -3.71 -15.42
CA LYS A 262 -2.66 -5.04 -15.93
C LYS A 262 -1.76 -6.07 -15.29
N GLN A 263 -2.36 -7.05 -14.64
CA GLN A 263 -1.65 -8.14 -13.99
C GLN A 263 -2.17 -9.46 -14.51
N GLU A 264 -1.27 -10.34 -14.90
CA GLU A 264 -1.60 -11.69 -15.31
C GLU A 264 -0.72 -12.67 -14.54
N MET A 265 -1.31 -13.77 -14.08
CA MET A 265 -0.62 -14.89 -13.46
C MET A 265 -1.09 -16.17 -14.12
N ASN A 266 -0.16 -16.99 -14.57
CA ASN A 266 -0.41 -18.31 -15.15
C ASN A 266 0.42 -19.33 -14.39
N VAL A 267 -0.19 -20.44 -14.00
CA VAL A 267 0.49 -21.55 -13.33
C VAL A 267 0.12 -22.84 -14.05
N ALA A 268 1.14 -23.57 -14.49
CA ALA A 268 0.98 -24.90 -15.05
C ALA A 268 1.34 -25.95 -14.00
N PHE A 269 0.47 -26.91 -13.76
CA PHE A 269 0.69 -28.02 -12.84
C PHE A 269 0.72 -29.35 -13.60
N ASN A 270 1.58 -30.28 -13.17
CA ASN A 270 1.63 -31.60 -13.78
C ASN A 270 1.95 -32.72 -12.79
N GLY A 271 1.36 -33.88 -13.05
CA GLY A 271 1.53 -35.11 -12.27
C GLY A 271 0.58 -35.22 -11.08
N ARG A 272 0.48 -36.43 -10.54
CA ARG A 272 -0.49 -36.81 -9.49
C ARG A 272 -1.92 -36.53 -9.95
N ASP A 273 -2.57 -35.54 -9.35
CA ASP A 273 -3.98 -35.23 -9.61
C ASP A 273 -4.11 -34.41 -10.89
N PHE A 274 -3.06 -33.66 -11.27
CA PHE A 274 -3.05 -32.81 -12.46
C PHE A 274 -2.54 -33.54 -13.70
N ASN A 275 -3.18 -33.31 -14.85
CA ASN A 275 -2.69 -33.73 -16.16
C ASN A 275 -2.46 -32.53 -17.09
N GLN A 276 -1.32 -31.85 -16.91
CA GLN A 276 -0.99 -30.62 -17.65
C GLN A 276 -2.05 -29.53 -17.45
N ALA A 277 -2.45 -29.32 -16.20
CA ALA A 277 -3.43 -28.31 -15.85
C ALA A 277 -2.85 -26.91 -15.93
N ILE A 278 -3.69 -25.94 -16.28
CA ILE A 278 -3.33 -24.54 -16.40
C ILE A 278 -4.36 -23.72 -15.64
N ALA A 279 -3.90 -23.00 -14.62
CA ALA A 279 -4.67 -22.01 -13.90
C ALA A 279 -4.17 -20.60 -14.24
N ARG A 280 -5.08 -19.73 -14.63
CA ARG A 280 -4.83 -18.38 -15.11
C ARG A 280 -5.68 -17.39 -14.32
N SER A 281 -5.06 -16.31 -13.89
CA SER A 281 -5.76 -15.14 -13.35
C SER A 281 -5.32 -13.88 -14.09
N LYS A 282 -6.28 -13.05 -14.46
CA LYS A 282 -6.05 -11.71 -15.01
C LYS A 282 -6.77 -10.68 -14.17
N ASN A 283 -6.08 -9.60 -13.85
CA ASN A 283 -6.62 -8.44 -13.18
C ASN A 283 -6.28 -7.19 -13.99
N GLU A 284 -7.28 -6.41 -14.34
CA GLU A 284 -7.12 -5.15 -15.05
C GLU A 284 -7.81 -4.05 -14.26
N PHE A 285 -7.13 -2.95 -14.03
CA PHE A 285 -7.67 -1.74 -13.42
C PHE A 285 -7.37 -0.54 -14.30
N THR A 286 -8.40 0.22 -14.64
CA THR A 286 -8.26 1.51 -15.30
C THR A 286 -9.07 2.54 -14.52
N GLY A 287 -8.43 3.61 -14.08
CA GLY A 287 -9.08 4.62 -13.25
C GLY A 287 -8.50 6.01 -13.44
N PHE A 288 -9.29 7.00 -13.04
CA PHE A 288 -8.87 8.39 -12.99
C PHE A 288 -9.30 9.04 -11.69
N GLY A 289 -8.61 10.09 -11.27
CA GLY A 289 -9.08 10.86 -10.13
C GLY A 289 -8.11 11.91 -9.63
N PRO A 290 -8.48 12.61 -8.55
CA PRO A 290 -7.67 13.69 -8.01
C PRO A 290 -6.36 13.18 -7.44
N ARG A 291 -5.33 14.01 -7.59
CA ARG A 291 -4.00 13.85 -7.02
C ARG A 291 -3.59 15.16 -6.36
N MET A 292 -2.97 15.08 -5.19
CA MET A 292 -2.42 16.25 -4.50
C MET A 292 -1.15 15.88 -3.77
N GLY A 293 -0.27 16.86 -3.58
CA GLY A 293 0.98 16.61 -2.89
C GLY A 293 1.80 17.87 -2.67
N ALA A 294 2.97 17.65 -2.10
CA ALA A 294 3.95 18.68 -1.83
C ALA A 294 5.37 18.18 -2.13
N GLN A 295 6.24 19.10 -2.49
CA GLN A 295 7.67 18.88 -2.60
C GLN A 295 8.40 19.94 -1.77
N LEU A 296 9.38 19.50 -1.01
CA LEU A 296 10.28 20.34 -0.22
C LEU A 296 11.64 20.32 -0.91
N ASP A 297 12.20 21.49 -1.18
CA ASP A 297 13.52 21.67 -1.76
C ASP A 297 14.43 22.39 -0.76
N LEU A 298 15.49 21.74 -0.30
CA LEU A 298 16.51 22.27 0.59
C LEU A 298 17.79 22.52 -0.18
N LYS A 299 18.19 23.78 -0.35
CA LYS A 299 19.46 24.14 -0.99
C LYS A 299 20.63 23.78 -0.07
N LEU A 300 21.50 22.91 -0.55
CA LEU A 300 22.73 22.50 0.12
C LEU A 300 23.93 23.34 -0.33
N ALA A 301 23.96 23.69 -1.63
CA ALA A 301 24.96 24.57 -2.24
C ALA A 301 24.28 25.42 -3.34
N SER A 302 25.06 26.20 -4.09
CA SER A 302 24.54 27.13 -5.10
C SER A 302 23.54 26.48 -6.07
N ASP A 303 23.89 25.31 -6.62
CA ASP A 303 23.07 24.60 -7.61
C ASP A 303 22.61 23.20 -7.13
N LEU A 304 23.02 22.79 -5.92
CA LEU A 304 22.70 21.47 -5.36
C LEU A 304 21.58 21.58 -4.32
N LYS A 305 20.56 20.74 -4.46
CA LYS A 305 19.38 20.68 -3.60
C LYS A 305 19.12 19.25 -3.14
N LEU A 306 18.71 19.08 -1.90
CA LEU A 306 18.03 17.87 -1.42
C LEU A 306 16.52 18.12 -1.60
N PHE A 307 15.82 17.19 -2.23
CA PHE A 307 14.37 17.29 -2.36
C PHE A 307 13.67 16.07 -1.77
N GLY A 308 12.50 16.31 -1.19
CA GLY A 308 11.56 15.28 -0.79
C GLY A 308 10.17 15.61 -1.34
N ARG A 309 9.53 14.67 -2.01
CA ARG A 309 8.18 14.82 -2.57
C ARG A 309 7.26 13.75 -1.99
N GLY A 310 6.05 14.15 -1.63
CA GLY A 310 4.98 13.24 -1.22
C GLY A 310 3.69 13.58 -1.95
N ALA A 311 2.95 12.57 -2.39
CA ALA A 311 1.67 12.74 -3.06
C ALA A 311 0.68 11.64 -2.68
N GLY A 312 -0.60 12.01 -2.65
CA GLY A 312 -1.71 11.08 -2.55
C GLY A 312 -2.63 11.22 -3.76
N SER A 313 -3.27 10.10 -4.15
CA SER A 313 -4.30 10.08 -5.18
C SER A 313 -5.48 9.20 -4.78
N LEU A 314 -6.66 9.50 -5.29
CA LEU A 314 -7.84 8.63 -5.18
C LEU A 314 -8.33 8.35 -6.59
N LEU A 315 -8.14 7.13 -7.08
CA LEU A 315 -8.51 6.75 -8.44
C LEU A 315 -9.87 6.08 -8.43
N LEU A 316 -10.85 6.66 -9.12
CA LEU A 316 -12.14 6.05 -9.37
C LEU A 316 -12.07 5.36 -10.73
N GLY A 317 -12.36 4.07 -10.76
CA GLY A 317 -12.12 3.28 -11.97
C GLY A 317 -12.93 2.00 -12.02
N ASN A 318 -12.73 1.32 -13.13
CA ASN A 318 -13.26 -0.01 -13.36
C ASN A 318 -12.16 -1.03 -13.16
N ARG A 319 -12.52 -2.13 -12.51
CA ARG A 319 -11.65 -3.28 -12.33
C ARG A 319 -12.32 -4.53 -12.88
N SER A 320 -11.60 -5.24 -13.73
CA SER A 320 -12.01 -6.55 -14.26
C SER A 320 -11.10 -7.63 -13.70
N THR A 321 -11.68 -8.71 -13.22
CA THR A 321 -10.95 -9.89 -12.75
C THR A 321 -11.47 -11.09 -13.51
N PHE A 322 -10.56 -11.91 -14.01
CA PHE A 322 -10.86 -13.16 -14.69
C PHE A 322 -10.02 -14.27 -14.08
N TYR A 323 -10.62 -15.43 -13.86
CA TYR A 323 -9.94 -16.64 -13.45
C TYR A 323 -10.43 -17.81 -14.30
N GLU A 324 -9.50 -18.66 -14.73
CA GLU A 324 -9.79 -19.88 -15.48
C GLU A 324 -8.81 -20.97 -15.08
N GLU A 325 -9.34 -22.15 -14.85
CA GLU A 325 -8.58 -23.37 -14.61
C GLU A 325 -9.03 -24.44 -15.60
N THR A 326 -8.06 -25.09 -16.21
CA THR A 326 -8.25 -26.16 -17.18
C THR A 326 -7.34 -27.33 -16.86
N ASP A 327 -7.71 -28.51 -17.32
CA ASP A 327 -6.92 -29.74 -17.27
C ASP A 327 -6.76 -30.34 -18.67
N ASN A 328 -5.97 -31.41 -18.80
CA ASN A 328 -5.71 -32.10 -20.06
C ASN A 328 -5.22 -31.13 -21.14
N ASN A 329 -4.22 -30.31 -20.77
CA ASN A 329 -3.59 -29.29 -21.63
C ASN A 329 -4.60 -28.27 -22.22
N GLY A 330 -5.53 -27.80 -21.38
CA GLY A 330 -6.52 -26.79 -21.78
C GLY A 330 -7.81 -27.34 -22.39
N THR A 331 -7.97 -28.66 -22.45
CA THR A 331 -9.14 -29.30 -23.07
C THR A 331 -10.34 -29.31 -22.13
N ASP A 332 -10.10 -29.63 -20.86
CA ASP A 332 -11.16 -29.81 -19.88
C ASP A 332 -11.28 -28.58 -19.00
N LEU A 333 -12.45 -27.95 -18.99
CA LEU A 333 -12.69 -26.78 -18.14
C LEU A 333 -13.04 -27.24 -16.72
N VAL A 334 -12.19 -26.89 -15.76
CA VAL A 334 -12.40 -27.20 -14.33
C VAL A 334 -13.18 -26.07 -13.67
N ALA A 335 -12.70 -24.83 -13.83
CA ALA A 335 -13.28 -23.66 -13.19
C ALA A 335 -13.14 -22.42 -14.07
N ARG A 336 -14.15 -21.55 -14.08
CA ARG A 336 -14.09 -20.25 -14.74
C ARG A 336 -14.92 -19.23 -13.99
N PHE A 337 -14.29 -18.12 -13.63
CA PHE A 337 -14.90 -17.03 -12.89
C PHE A 337 -14.62 -15.72 -13.59
N ASP A 338 -15.70 -15.07 -14.01
CA ASP A 338 -15.69 -13.73 -14.58
C ASP A 338 -16.72 -12.89 -13.80
N PRO A 339 -16.34 -12.32 -12.64
CA PRO A 339 -17.19 -11.39 -11.90
C PRO A 339 -17.52 -10.10 -12.65
N GLY A 340 -16.98 -9.92 -13.88
CA GLY A 340 -17.16 -8.75 -14.71
C GLY A 340 -16.41 -7.52 -14.18
N SER A 341 -16.69 -6.38 -14.83
CA SER A 341 -16.16 -5.08 -14.44
C SER A 341 -16.91 -4.52 -13.23
N ARG A 342 -16.19 -4.18 -12.16
CA ARG A 342 -16.74 -3.50 -10.97
C ARG A 342 -16.11 -2.14 -10.79
N GLN A 343 -16.92 -1.17 -10.37
CA GLN A 343 -16.41 0.14 -9.97
C GLN A 343 -15.68 0.04 -8.64
N GLN A 344 -14.53 0.69 -8.54
CA GLN A 344 -13.73 0.72 -7.33
C GLN A 344 -12.99 2.04 -7.17
N VAL A 345 -12.77 2.42 -5.91
CA VAL A 345 -11.83 3.47 -5.53
C VAL A 345 -10.51 2.82 -5.10
N VAL A 346 -9.42 3.23 -5.75
CA VAL A 346 -8.05 2.80 -5.49
C VAL A 346 -7.27 4.00 -4.93
N PRO A 347 -7.04 4.07 -3.61
CA PRO A 347 -6.11 5.02 -3.03
C PRO A 347 -4.69 4.76 -3.54
N GLY A 348 -3.94 5.83 -3.75
CA GLY A 348 -2.54 5.79 -4.14
C GLY A 348 -1.70 6.71 -3.26
N LEU A 349 -0.50 6.27 -2.94
CA LEU A 349 0.47 7.00 -2.12
C LEU A 349 1.82 6.97 -2.80
N GLU A 350 2.51 8.11 -2.82
CA GLU A 350 3.84 8.24 -3.42
C GLU A 350 4.76 9.07 -2.57
N PHE A 351 6.01 8.64 -2.52
CA PHE A 351 7.11 9.35 -1.90
C PHE A 351 8.34 9.28 -2.78
N SER A 352 9.07 10.38 -2.87
CA SER A 352 10.42 10.36 -3.42
C SER A 352 11.36 11.26 -2.62
N LEU A 353 12.61 10.85 -2.55
CA LEU A 353 13.68 11.57 -1.87
C LEU A 353 14.93 11.50 -2.74
N GLY A 354 15.61 12.63 -2.93
CA GLY A 354 16.77 12.65 -3.80
C GLY A 354 17.57 13.95 -3.77
N LEU A 355 18.62 13.97 -4.57
CA LEU A 355 19.45 15.13 -4.82
C LEU A 355 19.17 15.66 -6.23
N SER A 356 19.09 16.97 -6.37
CA SER A 356 18.92 17.67 -7.64
C SER A 356 20.05 18.66 -7.83
N TRP A 357 20.68 18.63 -8.99
CA TRP A 357 21.71 19.56 -9.43
C TRP A 357 21.22 20.33 -10.65
N GLN A 358 21.18 21.66 -10.55
CA GLN A 358 20.55 22.54 -11.54
C GLN A 358 21.50 23.62 -12.06
N PRO A 359 22.58 23.27 -12.77
CA PRO A 359 23.51 24.26 -13.30
C PRO A 359 22.88 25.08 -14.43
N LYS A 360 23.25 26.36 -14.49
CA LYS A 360 22.89 27.23 -15.61
C LYS A 360 23.71 26.85 -16.84
N ILE A 361 23.05 26.65 -17.98
CA ILE A 361 23.70 26.43 -19.27
C ILE A 361 23.45 27.65 -20.15
N GLY A 362 24.44 28.53 -20.22
CA GLY A 362 24.34 29.79 -20.95
C GLY A 362 23.42 30.80 -20.24
N GLN A 363 22.86 31.73 -21.02
CA GLN A 363 22.09 32.86 -20.47
C GLN A 363 20.59 32.58 -20.30
N ARG A 364 20.03 31.58 -21.01
CA ARG A 364 18.57 31.34 -21.09
C ARG A 364 18.14 29.91 -20.81
N SER A 365 19.08 28.98 -20.56
CA SER A 365 18.74 27.58 -20.36
C SER A 365 19.28 27.06 -19.03
N ASN A 366 18.53 26.18 -18.38
CA ASN A 366 18.99 25.46 -17.20
C ASN A 366 18.88 23.97 -17.45
N PHE A 367 19.92 23.25 -17.05
CA PHE A 367 19.89 21.80 -17.00
C PHE A 367 19.51 21.36 -15.61
N ASN A 368 18.73 20.28 -15.52
CA ASN A 368 18.28 19.69 -14.28
C ASN A 368 18.67 18.22 -14.31
N PHE A 369 19.54 17.82 -13.38
CA PHE A 369 19.84 16.42 -13.15
C PHE A 369 19.42 16.06 -11.74
N SER A 370 18.63 15.00 -11.58
CA SER A 370 18.24 14.54 -10.26
C SER A 370 18.42 13.03 -10.13
N ILE A 371 18.85 12.59 -8.96
CA ILE A 371 18.95 11.19 -8.59
C ILE A 371 18.23 10.98 -7.27
N GLY A 372 17.47 9.89 -7.16
CA GLY A 372 16.75 9.63 -5.92
C GLY A 372 16.17 8.23 -5.85
N TYR A 373 15.44 8.01 -4.77
CA TYR A 373 14.63 6.82 -4.53
C TYR A 373 13.16 7.21 -4.55
N GLU A 374 12.33 6.40 -5.20
CA GLU A 374 10.88 6.59 -5.30
C GLU A 374 10.18 5.34 -4.75
N TYR A 375 9.09 5.56 -4.02
CA TYR A 375 8.17 4.55 -3.52
C TYR A 375 6.75 4.97 -3.91
N GLN A 376 6.01 4.04 -4.52
CA GLN A 376 4.62 4.20 -4.90
C GLN A 376 3.83 2.99 -4.42
N HIS A 377 2.64 3.23 -3.88
CA HIS A 377 1.74 2.18 -3.40
C HIS A 377 0.32 2.45 -3.88
N LEU A 378 -0.30 1.46 -4.51
CA LEU A 378 -1.69 1.46 -4.93
C LEU A 378 -2.45 0.41 -4.11
N PHE A 379 -3.42 0.88 -3.34
CA PHE A 379 -4.19 0.05 -2.42
C PHE A 379 -5.35 -0.64 -3.14
N ASN A 380 -5.48 -1.94 -2.94
CA ASN A 380 -6.58 -2.76 -3.45
C ASN A 380 -6.72 -2.72 -4.98
N VAL A 381 -5.63 -2.55 -5.73
CA VAL A 381 -5.69 -2.37 -7.20
C VAL A 381 -6.11 -3.65 -7.93
N SER A 382 -5.88 -4.82 -7.33
CA SER A 382 -6.24 -6.12 -7.89
C SER A 382 -6.92 -7.03 -6.87
N ASP A 383 -7.47 -8.15 -7.34
CA ASP A 383 -8.01 -9.22 -6.50
C ASP A 383 -7.32 -10.54 -6.78
N SER A 384 -7.29 -11.40 -5.78
CA SER A 384 -7.04 -12.83 -5.96
C SER A 384 -8.27 -13.61 -5.54
N ILE A 385 -8.61 -14.60 -6.37
CA ILE A 385 -9.63 -15.60 -6.08
C ILE A 385 -8.90 -16.85 -5.57
N ARG A 386 -9.39 -17.43 -4.48
CA ARG A 386 -8.87 -18.65 -3.86
C ARG A 386 -10.02 -19.55 -3.48
N PHE A 387 -9.96 -20.81 -3.88
CA PHE A 387 -10.91 -21.82 -3.43
C PHE A 387 -10.49 -22.30 -2.04
N VAL A 388 -11.45 -22.44 -1.13
CA VAL A 388 -11.18 -22.78 0.27
C VAL A 388 -11.84 -24.07 0.71
N ASP A 389 -12.65 -24.68 -0.17
CA ASP A 389 -13.39 -25.89 0.11
C ASP A 389 -13.39 -26.80 -1.11
N SER A 390 -13.16 -28.08 -0.88
CA SER A 390 -13.30 -29.14 -1.88
C SER A 390 -14.73 -29.70 -1.91
N ALA A 391 -15.48 -29.63 -0.81
CA ALA A 391 -16.83 -30.18 -0.74
C ALA A 391 -17.86 -29.33 -1.52
N SER A 392 -17.63 -28.02 -1.62
CA SER A 392 -18.51 -27.10 -2.35
C SER A 392 -17.78 -26.39 -3.50
N PRO A 393 -18.10 -26.73 -4.77
CA PRO A 393 -17.38 -26.18 -5.93
C PRO A 393 -17.62 -24.68 -6.18
N GLY A 394 -18.55 -24.07 -5.44
CA GLY A 394 -18.88 -22.65 -5.55
C GLY A 394 -18.28 -21.77 -4.45
N VAL A 395 -17.58 -22.35 -3.47
CA VAL A 395 -17.09 -21.60 -2.30
C VAL A 395 -15.67 -21.14 -2.55
N PHE A 396 -15.53 -19.83 -2.73
CA PHE A 396 -14.25 -19.16 -2.89
C PHE A 396 -14.16 -17.94 -1.96
N THR A 397 -12.94 -17.54 -1.68
CA THR A 397 -12.61 -16.28 -1.04
C THR A 397 -11.99 -15.35 -2.06
N GLN A 398 -12.30 -14.06 -1.90
CA GLN A 398 -11.74 -12.99 -2.71
C GLN A 398 -10.96 -12.07 -1.77
N SER A 399 -9.67 -11.91 -2.01
CA SER A 399 -8.84 -10.97 -1.26
C SER A 399 -8.39 -9.84 -2.18
N LYS A 400 -8.43 -8.63 -1.64
CA LYS A 400 -7.89 -7.45 -2.32
C LYS A 400 -6.39 -7.41 -2.16
N ASN A 401 -5.71 -7.00 -3.22
CA ASN A 401 -4.26 -6.96 -3.28
C ASN A 401 -3.77 -5.55 -3.63
N ASP A 402 -2.66 -5.21 -3.00
CA ASP A 402 -1.95 -3.96 -3.23
C ASP A 402 -0.85 -4.17 -4.27
N LEU A 403 -0.47 -3.07 -4.94
CA LEU A 403 0.72 -3.00 -5.79
C LEU A 403 1.64 -1.91 -5.26
N SER A 404 2.88 -2.28 -4.95
CA SER A 404 3.94 -1.33 -4.61
C SER A 404 5.03 -1.36 -5.67
N LEU A 405 5.56 -0.18 -5.98
CA LEU A 405 6.67 0.03 -6.88
C LEU A 405 7.70 0.84 -6.11
N GLN A 406 8.93 0.35 -6.04
CA GLN A 406 10.00 1.07 -5.35
C GLN A 406 11.29 0.97 -6.12
N GLY A 407 12.13 2.00 -6.09
CA GLY A 407 13.31 1.97 -6.93
C GLY A 407 14.11 3.26 -6.98
N LEU A 408 15.27 3.16 -7.63
CA LEU A 408 16.10 4.31 -7.93
C LEU A 408 15.61 4.99 -9.20
N PHE A 409 15.82 6.30 -9.30
CA PHE A 409 15.57 7.02 -10.54
C PHE A 409 16.66 8.04 -10.85
N PHE A 410 16.75 8.33 -12.14
CA PHE A 410 17.58 9.38 -12.72
C PHE A 410 16.69 10.25 -13.59
N LEU A 411 16.62 11.54 -13.27
CA LEU A 411 15.86 12.53 -14.03
C LEU A 411 16.82 13.48 -14.73
N PHE A 412 16.53 13.73 -16.00
CA PHE A 412 17.19 14.70 -16.85
C PHE A 412 16.15 15.69 -17.34
N GLY A 413 16.40 16.97 -17.13
CA GLY A 413 15.52 18.06 -17.54
C GLY A 413 16.31 19.14 -18.26
N ILE A 414 15.72 19.70 -19.31
CA ILE A 414 16.22 20.89 -19.98
C ILE A 414 15.10 21.90 -19.96
N SER A 415 15.42 23.09 -19.47
CA SER A 415 14.48 24.20 -19.42
C SER A 415 15.01 25.40 -20.18
N SER A 416 14.12 26.10 -20.88
CA SER A 416 14.42 27.31 -21.63
C SER A 416 13.55 28.45 -21.16
N GLN A 417 14.17 29.62 -21.03
CA GLN A 417 13.52 30.90 -20.73
C GLN A 417 13.25 31.65 -22.04
N PHE A 418 12.08 32.27 -22.15
CA PHE A 418 11.71 33.08 -23.32
C PHE A 418 10.99 34.36 -22.92
#